data_AF-A0AAX2ZHJ2-F1
#
_entry.id   AF-A0AAX2ZHJ2-F1
#
_cell.length_a   1.000
_cell.length_b   1.000
_cell.length_c   1.000
_cell.angle_alpha   90.00
_cell.angle_beta   90.00
_cell.angle_gamma   90.00
#
_symmetry.space_group_name_H-M   'P 1'
#
loop_
_entity.id
_entity.type
_entity.pdbx_description
1 polymer ?
#
loop_
_entity_poly.entity_id
_entity_poly.type
_entity_poly.pdbx_seq_one_letter_code
_entity_poly.pdbx_strand_id
1 'polypeptide(L)'
;MSLYFEFNSQLQTDLKNIYMNLNKDNAIKLVFDNTKQATKSGTHIISVDGNIVKHDYKFSYSKNNNIYFLFDENFICQYVGKKGNEKGINYRLGLHLVKNETTIGSSIDKICHYLNNINNRERAIYVITFRIEPSYMAEGVESYFIDYFRSKNGAKWLKRK
;
A
#
# COMPACT_ATOMS: atom_id res chain seq x y z
N MET A 1 2.24 11.66 27.85
CA MET A 1 1.80 10.30 28.18
C MET A 1 2.20 9.38 27.05
N SER A 2 3.25 8.59 27.23
CA SER A 2 3.68 7.61 26.24
C SER A 2 2.70 6.45 26.29
N LEU A 3 2.00 6.16 25.19
CA LEU A 3 1.15 4.97 25.04
C LEU A 3 2.05 3.73 25.07
N TYR A 4 2.42 3.31 26.27
CA TYR A 4 3.02 2.01 26.53
C TYR A 4 1.91 0.99 26.28
N PHE A 5 1.82 0.51 25.05
CA PHE A 5 1.13 -0.73 24.76
C PHE A 5 1.81 -1.80 25.62
N GLU A 6 1.08 -2.43 26.55
CA GLU A 6 1.47 -3.77 26.98
C GLU A 6 1.55 -4.59 25.71
N PHE A 7 2.77 -4.95 25.32
CA PHE A 7 3.03 -5.73 24.12
C PHE A 7 2.41 -7.11 24.32
N ASN A 8 1.19 -7.29 23.80
CA ASN A 8 0.61 -8.60 23.62
C ASN A 8 1.60 -9.44 22.80
N SER A 9 1.94 -10.65 23.25
CA SER A 9 2.86 -11.55 22.54
C SER A 9 2.42 -11.82 21.09
N GLN A 10 1.11 -11.73 20.82
CA GLN A 10 0.57 -11.78 19.46
C GLN A 10 1.03 -10.59 18.61
N LEU A 11 1.03 -9.37 19.15
CA LEU A 11 1.47 -8.18 18.42
C LEU A 11 2.97 -8.26 18.10
N GLN A 12 3.80 -8.76 19.01
CA GLN A 12 5.22 -8.98 18.72
C GLN A 12 5.43 -9.99 17.59
N THR A 13 4.64 -11.06 17.59
CA THR A 13 4.64 -12.08 16.53
C THR A 13 4.23 -11.48 15.20
N ASP A 14 3.16 -10.68 15.17
CA ASP A 14 2.68 -9.98 13.97
C ASP A 14 3.71 -8.98 13.42
N LEU A 15 4.34 -8.19 14.30
CA LEU A 15 5.40 -7.25 13.90
C LEU A 15 6.61 -7.98 13.32
N LYS A 16 7.06 -9.07 13.96
CA LYS A 16 8.16 -9.91 13.45
C LYS A 16 7.79 -10.53 12.09
N ASN A 17 6.57 -11.02 11.95
CA ASN A 17 6.07 -11.57 10.70
C ASN A 17 6.08 -10.52 9.58
N ILE A 18 5.63 -9.29 9.86
CA ILE A 18 5.74 -8.19 8.90
C ILE A 18 7.20 -7.96 8.54
N TYR A 19 8.08 -7.76 9.52
CA TYR A 19 9.51 -7.50 9.26
C TYR A 19 10.17 -8.54 8.36
N MET A 20 9.90 -9.83 8.59
CA MET A 20 10.47 -10.91 7.78
C MET A 20 9.95 -10.91 6.34
N ASN A 21 8.72 -10.43 6.14
CA ASN A 21 8.03 -10.53 4.85
C ASN A 21 8.01 -9.23 4.04
N LEU A 22 8.55 -8.12 4.57
CA LEU A 22 8.74 -6.87 3.81
C LEU A 22 9.95 -6.96 2.87
N ASN A 23 9.85 -7.86 1.88
CA ASN A 23 10.85 -8.07 0.84
C ASN A 23 10.17 -8.16 -0.53
N LYS A 24 10.95 -7.98 -1.59
CA LYS A 24 10.43 -7.85 -2.96
C LYS A 24 9.80 -9.13 -3.49
N ASP A 25 10.30 -10.29 -3.06
CA ASP A 25 9.84 -11.60 -3.51
C ASP A 25 8.42 -11.92 -2.99
N ASN A 26 8.04 -11.32 -1.86
CA ASN A 26 6.71 -11.45 -1.27
C ASN A 26 5.70 -10.40 -1.77
N ALA A 27 6.10 -9.55 -2.70
CA ALA A 27 5.27 -8.43 -3.14
C ALA A 27 4.63 -8.69 -4.49
N ILE A 28 3.37 -8.29 -4.61
CA ILE A 28 2.68 -8.24 -5.90
C ILE A 28 3.12 -7.00 -6.65
N LYS A 29 3.72 -7.18 -7.83
CA LYS A 29 4.17 -6.12 -8.71
C LYS A 29 3.03 -5.64 -9.59
N LEU A 30 2.69 -4.36 -9.46
CA LEU A 30 1.74 -3.66 -10.33
C LEU A 30 2.53 -2.79 -11.31
N VAL A 31 2.25 -2.94 -12.61
CA VAL A 31 2.84 -2.10 -13.66
C VAL A 31 1.77 -1.20 -14.26
N PHE A 32 2.10 0.07 -14.41
CA PHE A 32 1.21 1.12 -14.89
C PHE A 32 1.63 1.60 -16.28
N ASP A 33 0.65 2.01 -17.07
CA ASP A 33 0.85 2.56 -18.41
C ASP A 33 1.74 3.81 -18.34
N ASN A 34 2.87 3.78 -19.04
CA ASN A 34 3.78 4.92 -19.11
C ASN A 34 3.43 5.91 -20.22
N THR A 35 2.53 5.53 -21.13
CA THR A 35 2.02 6.39 -22.21
C THR A 35 0.86 7.27 -21.78
N LYS A 36 0.21 6.92 -20.66
CA LYS A 36 -0.93 7.66 -20.09
C LYS A 36 -0.51 8.41 -18.84
N GLN A 37 -1.14 9.56 -18.62
CA GLN A 37 -1.00 10.29 -17.37
C GLN A 37 -1.85 9.63 -16.29
N ALA A 38 -1.26 9.32 -15.13
CA ALA A 38 -2.01 8.90 -13.96
C ALA A 38 -2.80 10.09 -13.40
N THR A 39 -4.08 9.89 -13.15
CA THR A 39 -5.03 10.92 -12.69
C THR A 39 -5.86 10.41 -11.52
N LYS A 40 -6.58 11.31 -10.84
CA LYS A 40 -7.49 10.92 -9.75
C LYS A 40 -8.61 9.97 -10.20
N SER A 41 -8.97 9.99 -11.48
CA SER A 41 -9.96 9.08 -12.08
C SER A 41 -9.35 7.75 -12.50
N GLY A 42 -8.01 7.60 -12.51
CA GLY A 42 -7.36 6.34 -12.83
C GLY A 42 -5.84 6.45 -12.98
N THR A 43 -5.14 5.44 -12.47
CA THR A 43 -3.67 5.30 -12.56
C THR A 43 -3.22 4.41 -13.73
N HIS A 44 -4.15 3.70 -14.38
CA HIS A 44 -3.92 2.87 -15.57
C HIS A 44 -2.99 1.67 -15.37
N ILE A 45 -3.35 0.74 -14.48
CA ILE A 45 -2.65 -0.56 -14.38
C ILE A 45 -2.80 -1.33 -15.69
N ILE A 46 -1.69 -1.91 -16.17
CA ILE A 46 -1.63 -2.75 -17.37
C ILE A 46 -1.22 -4.20 -17.07
N SER A 47 -0.49 -4.45 -15.99
CA SER A 47 -0.18 -5.81 -15.56
C SER A 47 -0.05 -5.96 -14.04
N VAL A 48 -0.29 -7.18 -13.57
CA VAL A 48 -0.16 -7.62 -12.18
C VAL A 48 0.64 -8.93 -12.17
N ASP A 49 1.80 -8.93 -11.53
CA ASP A 49 2.76 -10.05 -11.51
C ASP A 49 3.06 -10.61 -12.91
N GLY A 50 3.25 -9.71 -13.88
CA GLY A 50 3.53 -10.06 -15.27
C GLY A 50 2.30 -10.47 -16.10
N ASN A 51 1.13 -10.63 -15.49
CA ASN A 51 -0.10 -10.94 -16.19
C ASN A 51 -0.80 -9.66 -16.65
N ILE A 52 -1.07 -9.53 -17.95
CA ILE A 52 -1.81 -8.38 -18.49
C ILE A 52 -3.24 -8.38 -17.94
N VAL A 53 -3.69 -7.24 -17.43
CA VAL A 53 -5.02 -7.10 -16.81
C VAL A 53 -5.92 -6.14 -17.57
N LYS A 54 -7.23 -6.36 -17.46
CA LYS A 54 -8.25 -5.46 -18.00
C LYS A 54 -8.35 -4.18 -17.15
N HIS A 55 -8.90 -3.13 -17.74
CA HIS A 55 -9.09 -1.83 -17.08
C HIS A 55 -9.98 -1.88 -15.83
N ASP A 56 -10.81 -2.90 -15.66
CA ASP A 56 -11.71 -3.10 -14.52
C ASP A 56 -11.14 -4.07 -13.46
N TYR A 57 -9.82 -4.22 -13.41
CA TYR A 57 -9.14 -5.13 -12.48
C TYR A 57 -9.60 -4.97 -11.03
N LYS A 58 -9.85 -6.10 -10.36
CA LYS A 58 -10.23 -6.15 -8.95
C LYS A 58 -9.19 -6.93 -8.17
N PHE A 59 -8.68 -6.31 -7.10
CA PHE A 59 -7.80 -6.98 -6.16
C PHE A 59 -8.53 -8.11 -5.42
N SER A 60 -7.84 -9.23 -5.21
CA SER A 60 -8.37 -10.46 -4.61
C SER A 60 -7.54 -10.94 -3.40
N TYR A 61 -7.01 -10.03 -2.59
CA TYR A 61 -6.34 -10.39 -1.34
C TYR A 61 -7.31 -10.99 -0.33
N SER A 62 -6.77 -11.71 0.66
CA SER A 62 -7.52 -12.24 1.79
C SER A 62 -8.34 -11.15 2.47
N LYS A 63 -9.63 -11.43 2.72
CA LYS A 63 -10.54 -10.51 3.43
C LYS A 63 -10.09 -10.23 4.87
N ASN A 64 -9.25 -11.10 5.44
CA ASN A 64 -8.71 -10.93 6.79
C ASN A 64 -7.55 -9.94 6.84
N ASN A 65 -6.93 -9.63 5.70
CA ASN A 65 -5.84 -8.66 5.65
C ASN A 65 -6.38 -7.27 5.98
N ASN A 66 -5.65 -6.56 6.83
CA ASN A 66 -6.09 -5.31 7.42
C ASN A 66 -5.01 -4.22 7.43
N ILE A 67 -3.80 -4.52 6.93
CA ILE A 67 -2.75 -3.55 6.64
C ILE A 67 -2.09 -3.87 5.30
N TYR A 68 -1.67 -2.83 4.57
CA TYR A 68 -0.93 -2.94 3.32
C TYR A 68 0.19 -1.90 3.25
N PHE A 69 1.19 -2.25 2.45
CA PHE A 69 2.37 -1.47 2.18
C PHE A 69 2.51 -1.30 0.68
N LEU A 70 2.78 -0.07 0.23
CA LEU A 70 3.11 0.23 -1.16
C LEU A 70 4.57 0.66 -1.24
N PHE A 71 5.31 0.03 -2.14
CA PHE A 71 6.71 0.32 -2.40
C PHE A 71 6.91 0.82 -3.84
N ASP A 72 7.91 1.66 -4.03
CA ASP A 72 8.31 2.14 -5.36
C ASP A 72 9.14 1.11 -6.15
N GLU A 73 9.62 1.48 -7.33
CA GLU A 73 10.42 0.60 -8.19
C GLU A 73 11.72 0.10 -7.54
N ASN A 74 12.29 0.90 -6.63
CA ASN A 74 13.50 0.60 -5.86
C ASN A 74 13.20 -0.13 -4.56
N PHE A 75 11.95 -0.55 -4.37
CA PHE A 75 11.48 -1.23 -3.17
C PHE A 75 11.63 -0.39 -1.89
N ILE A 76 11.50 0.94 -2.01
CA ILE A 76 11.43 1.85 -0.87
C ILE A 76 9.95 2.01 -0.49
N CYS A 77 9.62 1.84 0.80
CA CYS A 77 8.24 1.98 1.25
C CYS A 77 7.80 3.44 1.10
N GLN A 78 6.74 3.65 0.32
CA GLN A 78 6.20 4.98 0.07
C GLN A 78 4.91 5.22 0.83
N TYR A 79 4.13 4.17 1.10
CA TYR A 79 2.83 4.30 1.74
C TYR A 79 2.52 3.08 2.62
N VAL A 80 1.97 3.35 3.80
CA VAL A 80 1.39 2.34 4.69
C VAL A 80 -0.08 2.69 4.86
N GLY A 81 -0.95 1.70 4.73
CA GLY A 81 -2.39 1.90 4.89
C GLY A 81 -3.04 0.74 5.64
N LYS A 82 -4.05 1.03 6.45
CA LYS A 82 -4.95 0.01 7.03
C LYS A 82 -6.25 -0.16 6.26
N LYS A 83 -7.02 -1.21 6.51
CA LYS A 83 -8.43 -1.27 6.07
C LYS A 83 -9.20 -0.08 6.67
N GLY A 84 -9.92 0.68 5.84
CA GLY A 84 -10.63 1.89 6.27
C GLY A 84 -11.95 1.59 6.95
N ASN A 85 -12.82 0.82 6.27
CA ASN A 85 -14.19 0.44 6.68
C ASN A 85 -14.45 -1.07 6.37
N GLU A 86 -15.68 -1.55 6.57
CA GLU A 86 -16.14 -2.94 6.35
C GLU A 86 -15.80 -3.55 4.97
N LYS A 87 -15.60 -2.71 3.95
CA LYS A 87 -15.31 -3.16 2.57
C LYS A 87 -13.90 -3.77 2.38
N GLY A 88 -13.05 -3.74 3.40
CA GLY A 88 -11.77 -4.45 3.42
C GLY A 88 -10.65 -3.83 2.58
N ILE A 89 -9.52 -4.54 2.49
CA ILE A 89 -8.28 -4.04 1.87
C ILE A 89 -8.36 -3.90 0.34
N ASN A 90 -9.06 -4.83 -0.32
CA ASN A 90 -9.25 -4.84 -1.77
C ASN A 90 -9.97 -3.58 -2.25
N TYR A 91 -11.01 -3.16 -1.53
CA TYR A 91 -11.74 -1.93 -1.83
C TYR A 91 -10.82 -0.70 -1.72
N ARG A 92 -10.04 -0.62 -0.63
CA ARG A 92 -9.16 0.52 -0.41
C ARG A 92 -8.00 0.60 -1.41
N LEU A 93 -7.45 -0.53 -1.82
CA LEU A 93 -6.45 -0.60 -2.90
C LEU A 93 -7.09 -0.18 -4.24
N GLY A 94 -8.31 -0.63 -4.53
CA GLY A 94 -9.06 -0.21 -5.71
C GLY A 94 -9.24 1.32 -5.79
N LEU A 95 -9.58 1.95 -4.66
CA LEU A 95 -9.70 3.42 -4.54
C LEU A 95 -8.37 4.18 -4.70
N HIS A 96 -7.22 3.52 -4.55
CA HIS A 96 -5.91 4.17 -4.62
C HIS A 96 -5.17 3.87 -5.92
N LEU A 97 -5.45 2.73 -6.55
CA LEU A 97 -4.62 2.16 -7.60
C LEU A 97 -5.37 1.74 -8.87
N VAL A 98 -6.71 1.80 -8.92
CA VAL A 98 -7.48 1.34 -10.10
C VAL A 98 -8.55 2.34 -10.54
N LYS A 99 -9.46 2.75 -9.64
CA LYS A 99 -10.74 3.41 -9.98
C LYS A 99 -10.73 4.91 -9.67
N ASN A 100 -11.50 5.80 -10.32
CA ASN A 100 -12.78 5.74 -11.08
C ASN A 100 -14.05 5.44 -10.24
N GLU A 101 -14.07 5.86 -8.98
CA GLU A 101 -15.30 6.08 -8.18
C GLU A 101 -15.46 7.58 -7.91
N THR A 102 -16.69 8.03 -7.58
CA THR A 102 -16.98 9.44 -7.21
C THR A 102 -16.26 9.90 -5.95
N THR A 103 -15.73 8.97 -5.14
CA THR A 103 -15.05 9.27 -3.87
C THR A 103 -13.55 9.07 -4.01
N ILE A 104 -12.80 10.17 -3.91
CA ILE A 104 -11.35 10.19 -4.06
C ILE A 104 -10.68 9.81 -2.73
N GLY A 105 -9.81 8.79 -2.74
CA GLY A 105 -8.94 8.50 -1.60
C GLY A 105 -7.86 9.58 -1.45
N SER A 106 -7.65 10.11 -0.24
CA SER A 106 -6.69 11.20 0.04
C SER A 106 -5.25 10.96 -0.42
N SER A 107 -4.89 9.71 -0.70
CA SER A 107 -3.54 9.29 -1.07
C SER A 107 -3.33 9.17 -2.59
N ILE A 108 -4.41 9.18 -3.39
CA ILE A 108 -4.32 8.96 -4.84
C ILE A 108 -3.52 10.06 -5.54
N ASP A 109 -3.60 11.30 -5.06
CA ASP A 109 -2.87 12.43 -5.63
C ASP A 109 -1.36 12.21 -5.59
N LYS A 110 -0.86 11.68 -4.46
CA LYS A 110 0.57 11.39 -4.29
C LYS A 110 1.01 10.23 -5.19
N ILE A 111 0.18 9.20 -5.31
CA ILE A 111 0.43 8.06 -6.19
C ILE A 111 0.48 8.53 -7.65
N CYS A 112 -0.51 9.32 -8.10
CA CYS A 112 -0.54 9.88 -9.44
C CYS A 112 0.68 10.76 -9.73
N HIS A 113 1.01 11.66 -8.81
CA HIS A 113 2.18 12.53 -8.92
C HIS A 113 3.47 11.72 -9.03
N TYR A 114 3.64 10.67 -8.23
CA TYR A 114 4.79 9.78 -8.34
C TYR A 114 4.84 9.06 -9.69
N LEU A 115 3.74 8.41 -10.10
CA LEU A 115 3.69 7.66 -11.37
C LEU A 115 4.04 8.57 -12.55
N ASN A 116 3.52 9.80 -12.56
CA ASN A 116 3.78 10.78 -13.62
C ASN A 116 5.23 11.29 -13.63
N ASN A 117 5.96 11.25 -12.51
CA ASN A 117 7.35 11.68 -12.44
C ASN A 117 8.36 10.60 -12.83
N ILE A 118 7.91 9.38 -13.10
CA ILE A 118 8.77 8.31 -13.61
C ILE A 118 8.85 8.43 -15.12
N ASN A 119 9.99 8.94 -15.59
CA ASN A 119 10.35 9.01 -17.00
C ASN A 119 11.38 7.92 -17.33
N ASN A 120 11.30 7.35 -18.54
CA ASN A 120 12.27 6.42 -19.11
C ASN A 120 12.50 5.08 -18.38
N ARG A 121 11.55 4.65 -17.54
CA ARG A 121 11.57 3.33 -16.89
C ARG A 121 10.15 2.85 -16.57
N GLU A 122 10.03 1.58 -16.22
CA GLU A 122 8.76 0.97 -15.86
C GLU A 122 8.15 1.64 -14.64
N ARG A 123 6.89 2.08 -14.76
CA ARG A 123 6.11 2.61 -13.64
C ARG A 123 5.61 1.44 -12.82
N ALA A 124 6.30 1.12 -11.74
CA ALA A 124 5.96 -0.01 -10.89
C ALA A 124 5.62 0.42 -9.47
N ILE A 125 4.64 -0.28 -8.87
CA ILE A 125 4.35 -0.25 -7.44
C ILE A 125 4.29 -1.70 -6.95
N TYR A 126 5.00 -2.00 -5.87
CA TYR A 126 4.92 -3.31 -5.23
C TYR A 126 3.99 -3.23 -4.02
N VAL A 127 3.10 -4.21 -3.88
CA VAL A 127 2.08 -4.25 -2.83
C VAL A 127 2.28 -5.48 -1.97
N ILE A 128 2.34 -5.27 -0.65
CA ILE A 128 2.33 -6.36 0.35
C ILE A 128 1.17 -6.12 1.29
N THR A 129 0.46 -7.17 1.68
CA THR A 129 -0.69 -7.09 2.59
C THR A 129 -0.53 -8.09 3.72
N PHE A 130 -0.96 -7.70 4.93
CA PHE A 130 -0.89 -8.55 6.13
C PHE A 130 -2.21 -8.52 6.89
N ARG A 131 -2.42 -9.58 7.68
CA ARG A 131 -3.41 -9.65 8.74
C ARG A 131 -2.73 -9.34 10.08
N ILE A 132 -3.29 -8.41 10.82
CA ILE A 132 -2.95 -8.13 12.22
C ILE A 132 -4.06 -8.64 13.12
N GLU A 133 -3.69 -9.33 14.19
CA GLU A 133 -4.61 -9.84 15.21
C GLU A 133 -4.24 -9.32 16.60
N PRO A 134 -5.20 -8.75 17.33
CA PRO A 134 -6.57 -8.42 16.94
C PRO A 134 -6.65 -7.23 15.98
N SER A 135 -7.68 -7.20 15.12
CA SER A 135 -7.74 -6.24 14.00
C SER A 135 -7.80 -4.75 14.40
N TYR A 136 -8.19 -4.43 15.64
CA TYR A 136 -8.15 -3.05 16.15
C TYR A 136 -6.70 -2.53 16.31
N MET A 137 -5.70 -3.40 16.43
CA MET A 137 -4.30 -3.01 16.53
C MET A 137 -3.71 -2.54 15.19
N ALA A 138 -4.40 -2.75 14.07
CA ALA A 138 -3.92 -2.34 12.75
C ALA A 138 -3.60 -0.83 12.66
N GLU A 139 -4.27 0.01 13.45
CA GLU A 139 -3.98 1.44 13.53
C GLU A 139 -2.65 1.76 14.25
N GLY A 140 -2.37 1.05 15.34
CA GLY A 140 -1.09 1.15 16.04
C GLY A 140 0.05 0.66 15.14
N VAL A 141 -0.16 -0.45 14.43
CA VAL A 141 0.82 -1.01 13.49
C VAL A 141 1.04 -0.07 12.29
N GLU A 142 -0.02 0.47 11.69
CA GLU A 142 0.08 1.48 10.62
C GLU A 142 0.91 2.68 11.09
N SER A 143 0.59 3.24 12.26
CA SER A 143 1.30 4.38 12.83
C SER A 143 2.78 4.08 13.09
N TYR A 144 3.07 2.91 13.68
CA TYR A 144 4.42 2.45 13.95
C TYR A 144 5.26 2.34 12.68
N PHE A 145 4.74 1.70 11.63
CA PHE A 145 5.49 1.55 10.38
C PHE A 145 5.63 2.85 9.60
N ILE A 146 4.66 3.78 9.68
CA ILE A 146 4.84 5.13 9.15
C ILE A 146 6.06 5.80 9.79
N ASP A 147 6.17 5.74 11.12
CA ASP A 147 7.30 6.36 11.82
C ASP A 147 8.62 5.62 11.54
N TYR A 148 8.60 4.28 11.50
CA TYR A 148 9.76 3.45 11.14
C TYR A 148 10.33 3.85 9.78
N PHE A 149 9.52 3.88 8.72
CA PHE A 149 10.01 4.19 7.37
C PHE A 149 10.39 5.65 7.19
N ARG A 150 9.76 6.58 7.92
CA ARG A 150 10.19 7.98 7.96
C ARG A 150 11.58 8.12 8.57
N SER A 151 11.86 7.43 9.68
CA SER A 151 13.17 7.47 10.33
C SER A 151 14.31 6.96 9.43
N LYS A 152 13.98 6.12 8.45
CA LYS A 152 14.93 5.55 7.48
C LYS A 152 15.14 6.42 6.22
N ASN A 153 14.58 7.63 6.17
CA ASN A 153 14.83 8.69 5.16
C ASN A 153 14.65 8.33 3.66
N GLY A 154 13.95 7.25 3.32
CA GLY A 154 13.68 6.88 1.91
C GLY A 154 12.30 7.28 1.37
N ALA A 155 11.32 7.46 2.26
CA ALA A 155 9.91 7.54 1.87
C ALA A 155 9.46 8.98 1.52
N LYS A 156 8.92 9.17 0.32
CA LYS A 156 8.40 10.44 -0.20
C LYS A 156 6.90 10.64 0.05
N TRP A 157 6.08 9.58 0.18
CA TRP A 157 4.61 9.74 0.31
C TRP A 157 4.05 9.60 1.72
N LEU A 158 4.85 9.12 2.68
CA LEU A 158 4.46 9.01 4.10
C LEU A 158 4.24 10.41 4.70
N LYS A 159 2.98 10.77 4.95
CA LYS A 159 2.63 11.92 5.80
C LYS A 159 1.58 11.47 6.81
N ARG A 160 1.73 11.92 8.06
CA ARG A 160 0.67 11.86 9.07
C ARG A 160 -0.46 12.79 8.59
N LYS A 161 -1.70 12.35 8.66
CA LYS A 161 -2.86 13.26 8.50
C LYS A 161 -2.89 14.22 9.69
#